data_AF-A0A4R5KHF9-F1
#
_entry.id   AF-A0A4R5KHF9-F1
#
_cell.length_a   1.000
_cell.length_b   1.000
_cell.length_c   1.000
_cell.angle_alpha   90.00
_cell.angle_beta   90.00
_cell.angle_gamma   90.00
#
_symmetry.space_group_name_H-M   'P 1'
#
loop_
_entity.id
_entity.type
_entity.pdbx_description
1 polymer ?
#
loop_
_entity_poly.entity_id
_entity_poly.type
_entity_poly.pdbx_seq_one_letter_code
_entity_poly.pdbx_strand_id
1 'polypeptide(L)'
;MDEIQLANASDTMRKMVQDCLLSDLIAVERCNEKLIKKELLRYGIRTNFSFPAIAAVEVSRNDWKASGERCDMNGLRTLLEQTLQNEGVVFLDDARRLNVLLSWDAVHKLTTAEKRIRQQFPFAATIGIGNPCQHIGEIHKSHQQALLSLQHRFYKGTGKIIYYRSLVPYTDSCPDTAEQEDELIHSLLSSPDGECAERAVDRFFQKLLQHGPFEISEIYAAAIRLLIHLEQSVKERTQWDHTKLRLDIMSVASLETLDEVKAHVIRYAKEMQQALGTEKSEPQNNIIVKTLAIMEEEYDQATLPSIAEKVYMTPTYLSMFFKLNTGKTFIEQLTDIRISKAKKLLRSTCLKNYEVAEKVGYHDSRYFSQIFKKKVGLSPSEFREAGIAN
;
A
#
# COMPACT_ATOMS: atom_id res chain seq x y z
N MET A 1 -25.64 0.72 51.74
CA MET A 1 -25.26 0.67 50.31
C MET A 1 -25.51 2.00 49.60
N ASP A 2 -26.40 2.86 50.10
CA ASP A 2 -26.81 4.11 49.43
C ASP A 2 -25.83 5.29 49.55
N GLU A 3 -25.10 5.46 50.66
CA GLU A 3 -24.20 6.62 50.83
C GLU A 3 -22.98 6.59 49.91
N ILE A 4 -22.42 5.41 49.64
CA ILE A 4 -21.28 5.23 48.72
C ILE A 4 -21.74 5.47 47.26
N GLN A 5 -22.96 5.05 46.91
CA GLN A 5 -23.52 5.31 45.58
C GLN A 5 -23.86 6.79 45.37
N LEU A 6 -24.38 7.48 46.40
CA LEU A 6 -24.65 8.92 46.34
C LEU A 6 -23.36 9.75 46.25
N ALA A 7 -22.33 9.40 47.02
CA ALA A 7 -21.02 10.07 47.00
C ALA A 7 -20.33 9.89 45.64
N ASN A 8 -20.35 8.67 45.09
CA ASN A 8 -19.81 8.38 43.76
C ASN A 8 -20.58 9.11 42.64
N ALA A 9 -21.90 9.22 42.74
CA ALA A 9 -22.72 9.98 41.80
C ALA A 9 -22.42 11.49 41.86
N SER A 10 -22.21 12.03 43.06
CA SER A 10 -21.83 13.43 43.26
C SER A 10 -20.45 13.76 42.72
N ASP A 11 -19.47 12.85 42.87
CA ASP A 11 -18.11 13.07 42.36
C ASP A 11 -18.03 12.90 40.84
N THR A 12 -18.81 11.95 40.29
CA THR A 12 -18.94 11.77 38.83
C THR A 12 -19.58 13.00 38.18
N MET A 13 -20.65 13.55 38.77
CA MET A 13 -21.26 14.81 38.30
C MET A 13 -20.28 15.98 38.38
N ARG A 14 -19.51 16.08 39.46
CA ARG A 14 -18.48 17.13 39.59
C ARG A 14 -17.44 17.02 38.48
N LYS A 15 -16.90 15.82 38.22
CA LYS A 15 -15.92 15.59 37.13
C LYS A 15 -16.51 15.93 35.75
N MET A 16 -17.76 15.57 35.49
CA MET A 16 -18.42 15.93 34.22
C MET A 16 -18.53 17.45 34.05
N VAL A 17 -18.88 18.19 35.11
CA VAL A 17 -18.95 19.65 35.04
C VAL A 17 -17.56 20.28 34.85
N GLN A 18 -16.54 19.73 35.51
CA GLN A 18 -15.15 20.15 35.31
C GLN A 18 -14.69 19.90 33.87
N ASP A 19 -15.01 18.73 33.30
CA ASP A 19 -14.71 18.39 31.91
C ASP A 19 -15.37 19.39 30.95
N CYS A 20 -16.66 19.68 31.11
CA CYS A 20 -17.36 20.67 30.28
C CYS A 20 -16.71 22.08 30.37
N LEU A 21 -16.43 22.56 31.59
CA LEU A 21 -15.84 23.89 31.78
C LEU A 21 -14.45 24.01 31.15
N LEU A 22 -13.63 22.97 31.28
CA LEU A 22 -12.29 22.94 30.70
C LEU A 22 -12.33 22.73 29.18
N SER A 23 -13.29 21.95 28.66
CA SER A 23 -13.57 21.81 27.22
C SER A 23 -13.95 23.17 26.60
N ASP A 24 -14.85 23.91 27.26
CA ASP A 24 -15.23 25.26 26.82
C ASP A 24 -14.05 26.25 26.83
N LEU A 25 -13.13 26.09 27.78
CA LEU A 25 -11.95 26.95 27.94
C LEU A 25 -10.93 26.75 26.81
N ILE A 26 -10.80 25.51 26.31
CA ILE A 26 -9.87 25.19 25.22
C ILE A 26 -10.48 25.38 23.82
N ALA A 27 -11.81 25.51 23.73
CA ALA A 27 -12.52 25.66 22.47
C ALA A 27 -12.51 27.09 21.91
N VAL A 28 -12.60 28.11 22.79
CA VAL A 28 -12.76 29.52 22.37
C VAL A 28 -11.84 30.45 23.18
N GLU A 29 -11.33 31.48 22.52
CA GLU A 29 -10.61 32.56 23.20
C GLU A 29 -11.54 33.28 24.19
N ARG A 30 -11.18 33.26 25.48
CA ARG A 30 -11.93 33.96 26.53
C ARG A 30 -11.14 35.18 27.01
N CYS A 31 -11.69 36.37 26.79
CA CYS A 31 -11.00 37.62 27.08
C CYS A 31 -10.93 38.01 28.58
N ASN A 32 -11.64 37.34 29.49
CA ASN A 32 -11.73 37.74 30.90
C ASN A 32 -11.18 36.70 31.88
N GLU A 33 -9.87 36.77 32.15
CA GLU A 33 -9.16 35.87 33.06
C GLU A 33 -9.74 35.81 34.48
N LYS A 34 -10.20 36.94 35.03
CA LYS A 34 -10.77 36.98 36.39
C LYS A 34 -12.06 36.16 36.49
N LEU A 35 -12.90 36.23 35.47
CA LEU A 35 -14.14 35.46 35.40
C LEU A 35 -13.84 33.96 35.28
N ILE A 36 -12.89 33.59 34.41
CA ILE A 36 -12.42 32.21 34.24
C ILE A 36 -11.93 31.65 35.59
N LYS A 37 -11.06 32.37 36.29
CA LYS A 37 -10.53 31.90 37.58
C LYS A 37 -11.64 31.72 38.62
N LYS A 38 -12.61 32.64 38.65
CA LYS A 38 -13.77 32.54 39.56
C LYS A 38 -14.65 31.33 39.25
N GLU A 39 -14.89 31.04 37.98
CA GLU A 39 -15.64 29.85 37.55
C GLU A 39 -14.90 28.56 37.91
N LEU A 40 -13.61 28.46 37.59
CA LEU A 40 -12.80 27.28 37.90
C LEU A 40 -12.75 27.00 39.41
N LEU A 41 -12.54 28.03 40.24
CA LEU A 41 -12.53 27.91 41.71
C LEU A 41 -13.88 27.44 42.26
N ARG A 42 -15.01 27.88 41.66
CA ARG A 42 -16.36 27.47 42.08
C ARG A 42 -16.56 25.96 41.99
N TYR A 43 -15.89 25.31 41.03
CA TYR A 43 -15.96 23.86 40.82
C TYR A 43 -14.72 23.12 41.32
N GLY A 44 -13.90 23.75 42.16
CA GLY A 44 -12.74 23.14 42.81
C GLY A 44 -11.54 22.91 41.89
N ILE A 45 -11.51 23.54 40.71
CA ILE A 45 -10.35 23.51 39.82
C ILE A 45 -9.39 24.62 40.25
N ARG A 46 -8.14 24.25 40.53
CA ARG A 46 -7.08 25.22 40.84
C ARG A 46 -6.82 26.15 39.66
N THR A 47 -6.40 27.37 39.93
CA THR A 47 -6.22 28.41 38.89
C THR A 47 -4.81 28.98 38.82
N ASN A 48 -3.95 28.64 39.79
CA ASN A 48 -2.56 29.10 39.85
C ASN A 48 -1.66 28.10 39.13
N PHE A 49 -1.55 28.27 37.82
CA PHE A 49 -0.60 27.53 37.00
C PHE A 49 0.54 28.47 36.61
N SER A 50 1.77 28.08 36.91
CA SER A 50 2.96 28.80 36.46
C SER A 50 3.18 28.48 34.98
N PHE A 51 2.98 29.47 34.11
CA PHE A 51 3.05 29.30 32.65
C PHE A 51 2.18 28.13 32.15
N PRO A 52 0.84 28.25 32.21
CA PRO A 52 -0.06 27.14 31.91
C PRO A 52 0.14 26.60 30.49
N ALA A 53 0.08 25.28 30.35
CA ALA A 53 0.15 24.59 29.07
C ALA A 53 -0.86 23.44 29.00
N ILE A 54 -1.19 23.04 27.77
CA ILE A 54 -2.00 21.85 27.50
C ILE A 54 -1.13 20.75 26.92
N ALA A 55 -1.34 19.54 27.44
CA ALA A 55 -0.92 18.32 26.79
C ALA A 55 -2.14 17.50 26.40
N ALA A 56 -2.27 17.20 25.11
CA ALA A 56 -3.34 16.37 24.57
C ALA A 56 -2.82 14.93 24.41
N VAL A 57 -3.63 13.94 24.78
CA VAL A 57 -3.26 12.52 24.77
C VAL A 57 -4.11 11.76 23.77
N GLU A 58 -3.46 11.08 22.83
CA GLU A 58 -4.12 10.25 21.82
C GLU A 58 -3.62 8.81 21.90
N VAL A 59 -4.56 7.87 22.00
CA VAL A 59 -4.27 6.43 22.03
C VAL A 59 -4.32 5.86 20.62
N SER A 60 -3.41 4.95 20.31
CA SER A 60 -3.35 4.25 19.01
C SER A 60 -4.61 3.43 18.74
N ARG A 61 -5.31 3.71 17.63
CA ARG A 61 -6.53 3.00 17.22
C ARG A 61 -6.24 1.61 16.62
N ASN A 62 -4.99 1.28 16.32
CA ASN A 62 -4.65 -0.07 15.86
C ASN A 62 -4.40 -1.02 17.03
N ASP A 63 -3.88 -0.52 18.16
CA ASP A 63 -3.49 -1.35 19.30
C ASP A 63 -4.71 -1.90 20.07
N TRP A 64 -5.77 -1.09 20.27
CA TRP A 64 -7.01 -1.56 20.92
C TRP A 64 -7.81 -2.56 20.06
N LYS A 65 -7.78 -2.44 18.73
CA LYS A 65 -8.44 -3.40 17.83
C LYS A 65 -7.73 -4.75 17.85
N ALA A 66 -6.41 -4.75 17.98
CA ALA A 66 -5.60 -5.97 18.07
C ALA A 66 -5.74 -6.68 19.41
N SER A 67 -5.94 -5.94 20.52
CA SER A 67 -6.11 -6.54 21.85
C SER A 67 -7.51 -7.08 22.13
N GLY A 68 -8.53 -6.68 21.35
CA GLY A 68 -9.93 -7.07 21.57
C GLY A 68 -10.56 -6.46 22.84
N GLU A 69 -9.82 -5.63 23.57
CA GLU A 69 -10.24 -4.99 24.81
C GLU A 69 -10.68 -3.54 24.56
N ARG A 70 -11.72 -3.11 25.29
CA ARG A 70 -12.19 -1.72 25.24
C ARG A 70 -11.14 -0.82 25.89
N CYS A 71 -10.74 0.26 25.20
CA CYS A 71 -9.77 1.22 25.74
C CYS A 71 -10.24 1.76 27.11
N ASP A 72 -9.52 1.44 28.18
CA ASP A 72 -9.82 1.90 29.53
C ASP A 72 -9.39 3.36 29.73
N MET A 73 -10.21 4.27 29.20
CA MET A 73 -10.01 5.71 29.32
C MET A 73 -10.07 6.19 30.78
N ASN A 74 -10.82 5.50 31.64
CA ASN A 74 -10.91 5.84 33.06
C ASN A 74 -9.64 5.45 33.80
N GLY A 75 -9.08 4.27 33.52
CA GLY A 75 -7.77 3.85 34.00
C GLY A 75 -6.66 4.80 33.52
N LEU A 76 -6.68 5.20 32.25
CA LEU A 76 -5.72 6.16 31.69
C LEU A 76 -5.82 7.53 32.38
N ARG A 77 -7.04 8.06 32.57
CA ARG A 77 -7.29 9.29 33.34
C ARG A 77 -6.73 9.16 34.77
N THR A 78 -7.04 8.07 35.45
CA THR A 78 -6.59 7.81 36.82
C THR A 78 -5.07 7.75 36.93
N LEU A 79 -4.39 7.12 35.96
CA LEU A 79 -2.93 7.05 35.91
C LEU A 79 -2.31 8.43 35.73
N LEU A 80 -2.87 9.25 34.83
CA LEU A 80 -2.43 10.62 34.61
C LEU A 80 -2.63 11.47 35.88
N GLU A 81 -3.81 11.40 36.49
CA GLU A 81 -4.14 12.09 37.76
C GLU A 81 -3.16 11.69 38.87
N GLN A 82 -2.85 10.40 39.03
CA GLN A 82 -1.88 9.91 40.02
C GLN A 82 -0.45 10.38 39.75
N THR A 83 -0.05 10.48 38.48
CA THR A 83 1.31 10.88 38.10
C THR A 83 1.51 12.38 38.30
N LEU A 84 0.50 13.17 37.95
CA LEU A 84 0.53 14.63 38.07
C LEU A 84 0.23 15.10 39.48
N GLN A 85 -0.51 14.32 40.27
CA GLN A 85 -0.97 14.67 41.61
C GLN A 85 -1.63 16.06 41.60
N ASN A 86 -1.13 16.99 42.43
CA ASN A 86 -1.64 18.35 42.51
C ASN A 86 -1.03 19.30 41.48
N GLU A 87 -0.22 18.83 40.52
CA GLU A 87 0.49 19.65 39.53
C GLU A 87 -0.13 19.64 38.12
N GLY A 88 -1.23 18.92 37.93
CA GLY A 88 -2.03 18.95 36.71
C GLY A 88 -3.51 18.72 36.98
N VAL A 89 -4.35 19.03 36.00
CA VAL A 89 -5.78 18.68 35.98
C VAL A 89 -6.04 17.93 34.69
N VAL A 90 -6.64 16.74 34.80
CA VAL A 90 -6.93 15.87 33.66
C VAL A 90 -8.42 15.93 33.36
N PHE A 91 -8.77 16.16 32.11
CA PHE A 91 -10.15 16.32 31.67
C PHE A 91 -10.37 15.74 30.28
N LEU A 92 -11.63 15.50 29.92
CA LEU A 92 -12.04 15.08 28.58
C LEU A 92 -12.59 16.27 27.79
N ASP A 93 -12.24 16.36 26.52
CA ASP A 93 -12.88 17.30 25.59
C ASP A 93 -14.13 16.71 24.91
N ASP A 94 -14.79 17.52 24.09
CA ASP A 94 -15.99 17.13 23.34
C ASP A 94 -15.74 15.99 22.35
N ALA A 95 -14.50 15.84 21.88
CA ALA A 95 -14.06 14.75 21.02
C ALA A 95 -13.66 13.48 21.82
N ARG A 96 -13.90 13.47 23.14
CA ARG A 96 -13.56 12.38 24.07
C ARG A 96 -12.05 12.12 24.17
N ARG A 97 -11.22 13.11 23.85
CA ARG A 97 -9.76 13.06 24.01
C ARG A 97 -9.38 13.52 25.42
N LEU A 98 -8.40 12.85 26.01
CA LEU A 98 -7.85 13.26 27.30
C LEU A 98 -6.89 14.44 27.11
N ASN A 99 -7.11 15.47 27.90
CA ASN A 99 -6.30 16.66 27.96
C ASN A 99 -5.79 16.87 29.39
N VAL A 100 -4.58 17.41 29.49
CA VAL A 100 -3.94 17.75 30.75
C VAL A 100 -3.63 19.23 30.75
N LEU A 101 -4.22 19.94 31.71
CA LEU A 101 -3.84 21.31 32.05
C LEU A 101 -2.82 21.28 33.19
N LEU A 102 -1.62 21.79 32.93
CA LEU A 102 -0.50 21.74 33.88
C LEU A 102 0.33 23.02 33.86
N SER A 103 1.10 23.22 34.93
CA SER A 103 2.15 24.23 34.96
C SER A 103 3.37 23.74 34.17
N TRP A 104 4.12 24.66 33.54
CA TRP A 104 5.23 24.28 32.67
C TRP A 104 6.36 23.52 33.41
N ASP A 105 6.59 23.83 34.67
CA ASP A 105 7.54 23.15 35.56
C ASP A 105 7.22 21.66 35.73
N ALA A 106 5.94 21.26 35.66
CA ALA A 106 5.49 19.88 35.82
C ALA A 106 5.52 19.06 34.51
N VAL A 107 5.85 19.66 33.37
CA VAL A 107 5.81 18.98 32.05
C VAL A 107 6.69 17.74 31.99
N HIS A 108 7.82 17.73 32.71
CA HIS A 108 8.71 16.56 32.78
C HIS A 108 8.00 15.30 33.31
N LYS A 109 6.96 15.44 34.16
CA LYS A 109 6.16 14.33 34.69
C LYS A 109 5.35 13.59 33.61
N LEU A 110 5.05 14.24 32.49
CA LEU A 110 4.41 13.57 31.35
C LEU A 110 5.30 12.47 30.76
N THR A 111 6.63 12.59 30.87
CA THR A 111 7.57 11.52 30.49
C THR A 111 7.41 10.30 31.38
N THR A 112 7.20 10.51 32.67
CA THR A 112 6.90 9.43 33.61
C THR A 112 5.54 8.81 33.31
N ALA A 113 4.54 9.63 32.95
CA ALA A 113 3.22 9.15 32.58
C ALA A 113 3.27 8.28 31.32
N GLU A 114 3.94 8.72 30.25
CA GLU A 114 4.09 7.93 29.01
C GLU A 114 4.72 6.56 29.29
N LYS A 115 5.82 6.51 30.05
CA LYS A 115 6.46 5.25 30.44
C LYS A 115 5.53 4.32 31.22
N ARG A 116 4.77 4.86 32.17
CA ARG A 116 3.79 4.09 32.94
C ARG A 116 2.65 3.59 32.06
N ILE A 117 2.18 4.40 31.11
CA ILE A 117 1.15 3.99 30.16
C ILE A 117 1.64 2.79 29.35
N ARG A 118 2.85 2.87 28.80
CA ARG A 118 3.46 1.78 28.03
C ARG A 118 3.66 0.47 28.81
N GLN A 119 3.78 0.55 30.14
CA GLN A 119 3.97 -0.61 31.01
C GLN A 119 2.64 -1.24 31.48
N GLN A 120 1.59 -0.43 31.62
CA GLN A 120 0.34 -0.85 32.26
C GLN A 120 -0.80 -1.08 31.27
N PHE A 121 -0.69 -0.55 30.06
CA PHE A 121 -1.72 -0.68 29.02
C PHE A 121 -1.18 -1.41 27.79
N PRO A 122 -2.03 -2.17 27.08
CA PRO A 122 -1.66 -2.89 25.87
C PRO A 122 -1.54 -2.00 24.62
N PHE A 123 -1.65 -0.68 24.78
CA PHE A 123 -1.65 0.30 23.69
C PHE A 123 -0.59 1.38 23.89
N ALA A 124 -0.12 1.95 22.79
CA ALA A 124 0.72 3.13 22.79
C ALA A 124 -0.15 4.40 22.90
N ALA A 125 0.26 5.33 23.77
CA ALA A 125 -0.33 6.66 23.86
C ALA A 125 0.70 7.72 23.47
N THR A 126 0.32 8.60 22.55
CA THR A 126 1.12 9.75 22.13
C THR A 126 0.62 10.98 22.88
N ILE A 127 1.56 11.80 23.38
CA ILE A 127 1.25 13.03 24.11
C ILE A 127 1.77 14.22 23.32
N GLY A 128 0.88 15.05 22.78
CA GLY A 128 1.22 16.30 22.11
C GLY A 128 1.19 17.46 23.11
N ILE A 129 2.24 18.26 23.16
CA ILE A 129 2.42 19.33 24.17
C ILE A 129 2.51 20.68 23.48
N GLY A 130 1.58 21.58 23.80
CA GLY A 130 1.61 22.98 23.36
C GLY A 130 2.68 23.80 24.08
N ASN A 131 3.00 24.99 23.56
CA ASN A 131 3.89 25.89 24.28
C ASN A 131 3.21 26.46 25.54
N PRO A 132 4.01 26.89 26.53
CA PRO A 132 3.49 27.57 27.70
C PRO A 132 2.85 28.91 27.32
N CYS A 133 1.68 29.20 27.88
CA CYS A 133 1.01 30.49 27.81
C CYS A 133 1.43 31.37 28.98
N GLN A 134 1.22 32.69 28.85
CA GLN A 134 1.47 33.62 29.95
C GLN A 134 0.39 33.52 31.04
N HIS A 135 -0.85 33.26 30.64
CA HIS A 135 -2.02 33.21 31.51
C HIS A 135 -3.08 32.24 30.99
N ILE A 136 -4.00 31.82 31.86
CA ILE A 136 -4.96 30.75 31.56
C ILE A 136 -6.00 31.11 30.49
N GLY A 137 -6.22 32.40 30.21
CA GLY A 137 -7.12 32.84 29.13
C GLY A 137 -6.64 32.46 27.72
N GLU A 138 -5.32 32.29 27.55
CA GLU A 138 -4.72 31.94 26.25
C GLU A 138 -4.58 30.43 26.03
N ILE A 139 -5.09 29.62 26.95
CA ILE A 139 -4.83 28.18 26.97
C ILE A 139 -5.37 27.45 25.72
N HIS A 140 -6.40 28.03 25.06
CA HIS A 140 -6.89 27.58 23.77
C HIS A 140 -5.78 27.54 22.70
N LYS A 141 -4.82 28.49 22.73
CA LYS A 141 -3.65 28.49 21.83
C LYS A 141 -2.73 27.31 22.11
N SER A 142 -2.45 27.04 23.39
CA SER A 142 -1.65 25.87 23.81
C SER A 142 -2.34 24.57 23.42
N HIS A 143 -3.67 24.50 23.55
CA HIS A 143 -4.46 23.35 23.11
C HIS A 143 -4.38 23.14 21.59
N GLN A 144 -4.59 24.18 20.78
CA GLN A 144 -4.43 24.09 19.31
C GLN A 144 -3.04 23.57 18.93
N GLN A 145 -1.99 24.07 19.60
CA GLN A 145 -0.60 23.61 19.41
C GLN A 145 -0.39 22.16 19.86
N ALA A 146 -1.03 21.72 20.94
CA ALA A 146 -0.99 20.34 21.41
C ALA A 146 -1.65 19.40 20.40
N LEU A 147 -2.79 19.80 19.82
CA LEU A 147 -3.46 19.06 18.74
C LEU A 147 -2.61 18.97 17.47
N LEU A 148 -2.00 20.08 17.04
CA LEU A 148 -1.03 20.06 15.94
C LEU A 148 0.14 19.11 16.23
N SER A 149 0.65 19.12 17.47
CA SER A 149 1.71 18.19 17.88
C SER A 149 1.28 16.72 17.80
N LEU A 150 0.02 16.41 18.11
CA LEU A 150 -0.54 15.08 17.93
C LEU A 150 -0.67 14.70 16.45
N GLN A 151 -0.96 15.63 15.54
CA GLN A 151 -0.98 15.33 14.09
C GLN A 151 0.40 14.86 13.58
N HIS A 152 1.50 15.41 14.12
CA HIS A 152 2.85 14.95 13.78
C HIS A 152 3.20 13.53 14.27
N ARG A 153 2.31 12.88 15.04
CA ARG A 153 2.34 11.42 15.27
C ARG A 153 2.42 10.66 13.96
N PHE A 154 1.78 11.16 12.89
CA PHE A 154 1.83 10.55 11.57
C PHE A 154 3.26 10.32 11.09
N TYR A 155 4.15 11.29 11.30
CA TYR A 155 5.56 11.23 10.87
C TYR A 155 6.51 10.67 11.93
N LYS A 156 6.26 10.94 13.22
CA LYS A 156 7.17 10.55 14.31
C LYS A 156 6.86 9.17 14.90
N GLY A 157 5.71 8.58 14.56
CA GLY A 157 5.21 7.32 15.10
C GLY A 157 4.41 7.48 16.41
N THR A 158 3.92 6.36 16.92
CA THR A 158 3.05 6.26 18.11
C THR A 158 3.88 6.13 19.41
N GLY A 159 3.26 6.40 20.57
CA GLY A 159 3.89 6.12 21.87
C GLY A 159 5.04 7.06 22.23
N LYS A 160 4.93 8.35 21.87
CA LYS A 160 5.98 9.35 22.08
C LYS A 160 5.40 10.66 22.61
N ILE A 161 6.27 11.48 23.19
CA ILE A 161 5.95 12.86 23.53
C ILE A 161 6.42 13.77 22.41
N ILE A 162 5.51 14.62 21.90
CA ILE A 162 5.77 15.53 20.79
C ILE A 162 5.54 16.96 21.28
N TYR A 163 6.60 17.78 21.28
CA TYR A 163 6.52 19.18 21.66
C TYR A 163 6.26 20.06 20.44
N TYR A 164 5.35 21.03 20.55
CA TYR A 164 5.04 21.98 19.48
C TYR A 164 6.28 22.74 18.98
N ARG A 165 7.16 23.16 19.89
CA ARG A 165 8.44 23.83 19.52
C ARG A 165 9.39 22.99 18.66
N SER A 166 9.19 21.67 18.62
CA SER A 166 10.03 20.74 17.86
C SER A 166 9.45 20.37 16.50
N LEU A 167 8.33 21.01 16.13
CA LEU A 167 7.67 20.77 14.86
C LEU A 167 8.38 21.53 13.75
N VAL A 168 8.49 20.86 12.61
CA VAL A 168 8.94 21.46 11.36
C VAL A 168 7.68 21.88 10.61
N PRO A 169 7.59 23.12 10.10
CA PRO A 169 6.46 23.56 9.29
C PRO A 169 6.24 22.64 8.09
N TYR A 170 4.98 22.56 7.64
CA TYR A 170 4.68 21.86 6.39
C TYR A 170 5.23 22.63 5.18
N THR A 171 5.61 21.88 4.15
CA THR A 171 6.03 22.43 2.87
C THR A 171 4.87 22.59 1.91
N ASP A 172 4.84 23.71 1.17
CA ASP A 172 3.74 24.05 0.26
C ASP A 172 3.88 23.43 -1.14
N SER A 173 5.07 23.00 -1.53
CA SER A 173 5.35 22.51 -2.89
C SER A 173 5.65 21.02 -2.90
N CYS A 174 4.72 20.23 -3.43
CA CYS A 174 4.92 18.80 -3.66
C CYS A 174 5.98 18.62 -4.77
N PRO A 175 7.03 17.82 -4.55
CA PRO A 175 8.00 17.52 -5.60
C PRO A 175 7.36 16.66 -6.70
N ASP A 176 7.90 16.74 -7.91
CA ASP A 176 7.55 15.82 -8.98
C ASP A 176 8.07 14.41 -8.64
N THR A 177 7.14 13.45 -8.63
CA THR A 177 7.38 12.03 -8.31
C THR A 177 7.26 11.10 -9.52
N ALA A 178 7.04 11.63 -10.73
CA ALA A 178 6.77 10.81 -11.92
C ALA A 178 7.85 9.74 -12.19
N GLU A 179 9.13 10.09 -12.02
CA GLU A 179 10.25 9.15 -12.21
C GLU A 179 10.20 7.98 -11.21
N GLN A 180 9.84 8.24 -9.95
CA GLN A 180 9.77 7.23 -8.90
C GLN A 180 8.52 6.35 -9.05
N GLU A 181 7.43 6.92 -9.57
CA GLU A 181 6.24 6.16 -9.97
C GLU A 181 6.56 5.19 -11.10
N ASP A 182 7.24 5.66 -12.15
CA ASP A 182 7.69 4.83 -13.28
C ASP A 182 8.68 3.73 -12.82
N GLU A 183 9.60 4.05 -11.90
CA GLU A 183 10.51 3.08 -11.30
C GLU A 183 9.74 1.96 -10.58
N LEU A 184 8.73 2.33 -9.79
CA LEU A 184 7.89 1.38 -9.08
C LEU A 184 7.10 0.50 -10.05
N ILE A 185 6.49 1.07 -11.09
CA ILE A 185 5.77 0.31 -12.13
C ILE A 185 6.72 -0.68 -12.82
N HIS A 186 7.91 -0.23 -13.22
CA HIS A 186 8.90 -1.09 -13.86
C HIS A 186 9.35 -2.24 -12.94
N SER A 187 9.54 -1.96 -11.66
CA SER A 187 9.87 -2.93 -10.61
C SER A 187 8.80 -4.01 -10.46
N LEU A 188 7.51 -3.63 -10.46
CA LEU A 188 6.38 -4.56 -10.37
C LEU A 188 6.32 -5.52 -11.56
N LEU A 189 6.59 -5.03 -12.77
CA LEU A 189 6.50 -5.83 -13.99
C LEU A 189 7.71 -6.75 -14.18
N SER A 190 8.91 -6.27 -13.87
CA SER A 190 10.18 -6.90 -14.29
C SER A 190 10.65 -8.03 -13.37
N SER A 191 10.28 -8.04 -12.09
CA SER A 191 10.76 -9.04 -11.12
C SER A 191 9.62 -9.63 -10.29
N PRO A 192 9.60 -10.96 -10.05
CA PRO A 192 8.71 -11.60 -9.07
C PRO A 192 9.19 -11.38 -7.61
N ASP A 193 10.40 -10.89 -7.40
CA ASP A 193 10.98 -10.69 -6.08
C ASP A 193 10.47 -9.38 -5.44
N GLY A 194 9.78 -9.49 -4.30
CA GLY A 194 9.15 -8.38 -3.59
C GLY A 194 10.12 -7.35 -2.98
N GLU A 195 11.41 -7.65 -2.88
CA GLU A 195 12.44 -6.72 -2.37
C GLU A 195 12.67 -5.51 -3.29
N CYS A 196 12.34 -5.63 -4.59
CA CYS A 196 12.41 -4.50 -5.52
C CYS A 196 11.23 -3.52 -5.34
N ALA A 197 10.05 -4.00 -4.92
CA ALA A 197 8.89 -3.15 -4.70
C ALA A 197 9.04 -2.31 -3.42
N GLU A 198 9.53 -2.90 -2.33
CA GLU A 198 9.79 -2.19 -1.07
C GLU A 198 10.73 -1.00 -1.27
N ARG A 199 11.87 -1.24 -1.93
CA ARG A 199 12.87 -0.19 -2.21
C ARG A 199 12.30 0.93 -3.08
N ALA A 200 11.49 0.60 -4.09
CA ALA A 200 10.89 1.61 -4.96
C ALA A 200 9.84 2.46 -4.23
N VAL A 201 9.02 1.84 -3.36
CA VAL A 201 8.08 2.58 -2.51
C VAL A 201 8.83 3.50 -1.54
N ASP A 202 9.91 3.03 -0.92
CA ASP A 202 10.71 3.88 -0.04
C ASP A 202 11.33 5.06 -0.77
N ARG A 203 11.82 4.87 -2.01
CA ARG A 203 12.32 5.97 -2.85
C ARG A 203 11.23 6.97 -3.19
N PHE A 204 10.02 6.51 -3.52
CA PHE A 204 8.87 7.39 -3.78
C PHE A 204 8.59 8.29 -2.57
N PHE A 205 8.46 7.72 -1.37
CA PHE A 205 8.20 8.52 -0.17
C PHE A 205 9.40 9.37 0.28
N GLN A 206 10.63 8.90 0.03
CA GLN A 206 11.84 9.69 0.26
C GLN A 206 11.89 10.92 -0.65
N LYS A 207 11.53 10.74 -1.93
CA LYS A 207 11.40 11.84 -2.90
C LYS A 207 10.32 12.81 -2.45
N LEU A 208 9.14 12.28 -2.10
CA LEU A 208 8.00 13.07 -1.64
C LEU A 208 8.37 13.95 -0.45
N LEU A 209 9.10 13.40 0.53
CA LEU A 209 9.46 14.09 1.78
C LEU A 209 10.83 14.80 1.73
N GLN A 210 11.44 14.96 0.54
CA GLN A 210 12.80 15.47 0.42
C GLN A 210 12.98 16.91 0.96
N HIS A 211 11.90 17.71 0.98
CA HIS A 211 11.92 19.10 1.45
C HIS A 211 11.31 19.29 2.84
N GLY A 212 10.75 18.24 3.44
CA GLY A 212 10.07 18.33 4.73
C GLY A 212 8.75 17.54 4.77
N PRO A 213 8.05 17.60 5.90
CA PRO A 213 6.71 17.03 6.04
C PRO A 213 5.69 17.85 5.25
N PHE A 214 4.61 17.20 4.82
CA PHE A 214 3.46 17.83 4.16
C PHE A 214 2.23 17.76 5.07
N GLU A 215 1.15 18.40 4.65
CA GLU A 215 -0.14 18.08 5.26
C GLU A 215 -0.48 16.60 5.06
N ILE A 216 -1.07 15.98 6.08
CA ILE A 216 -1.37 14.54 6.08
C ILE A 216 -2.33 14.16 4.92
N SER A 217 -3.28 15.05 4.62
CA SER A 217 -4.19 14.97 3.47
C SER A 217 -3.44 14.80 2.15
N GLU A 218 -2.36 15.55 1.94
CA GLU A 218 -1.53 15.48 0.73
C GLU A 218 -0.79 14.15 0.62
N ILE A 219 -0.33 13.60 1.75
CA ILE A 219 0.29 12.27 1.76
C ILE A 219 -0.72 11.18 1.39
N TYR A 220 -1.91 11.21 1.98
CA TYR A 220 -2.97 10.25 1.61
C TYR A 220 -3.34 10.39 0.14
N ALA A 221 -3.50 11.63 -0.36
CA ALA A 221 -3.80 11.88 -1.76
C ALA A 221 -2.70 11.34 -2.68
N ALA A 222 -1.41 11.57 -2.35
CA ALA A 222 -0.28 11.04 -3.10
C ALA A 222 -0.25 9.50 -3.10
N ALA A 223 -0.47 8.86 -1.96
CA ALA A 223 -0.54 7.41 -1.85
C ALA A 223 -1.70 6.83 -2.68
N ILE A 224 -2.89 7.44 -2.62
CA ILE A 224 -4.05 7.01 -3.40
C ILE A 224 -3.80 7.19 -4.90
N ARG A 225 -3.26 8.34 -5.33
CA ARG A 225 -2.89 8.59 -6.74
C ARG A 225 -1.90 7.55 -7.23
N LEU A 226 -0.87 7.25 -6.44
CA LEU A 226 0.10 6.21 -6.77
C LEU A 226 -0.59 4.86 -6.96
N LEU A 227 -1.42 4.42 -6.00
CA LEU A 227 -2.12 3.13 -6.07
C LEU A 227 -3.02 3.02 -7.32
N ILE A 228 -3.75 4.09 -7.65
CA ILE A 228 -4.57 4.15 -8.87
C ILE A 228 -3.68 4.07 -10.12
N HIS A 229 -2.57 4.81 -10.15
CA HIS A 229 -1.64 4.81 -11.27
C HIS A 229 -0.98 3.43 -11.47
N LEU A 230 -0.64 2.73 -10.39
CA LEU A 230 -0.16 1.34 -10.44
C LEU A 230 -1.21 0.42 -11.05
N GLU A 231 -2.46 0.50 -10.60
CA GLU A 231 -3.57 -0.32 -11.11
C GLU A 231 -3.82 -0.09 -12.61
N GLN A 232 -3.85 1.18 -13.04
CA GLN A 232 -4.00 1.56 -14.45
C GLN A 232 -2.84 1.07 -15.31
N SER A 233 -1.61 1.27 -14.85
CA SER A 233 -0.40 0.85 -15.58
C SER A 233 -0.30 -0.66 -15.74
N VAL A 234 -0.70 -1.41 -14.71
CA VAL A 234 -0.77 -2.87 -14.80
C VAL A 234 -1.87 -3.31 -15.76
N LYS A 235 -3.05 -2.69 -15.73
CA LYS A 235 -4.15 -2.98 -16.66
C LYS A 235 -3.79 -2.72 -18.12
N GLU A 236 -3.07 -1.65 -18.42
CA GLU A 236 -2.67 -1.32 -19.80
C GLU A 236 -1.65 -2.32 -20.36
N ARG A 237 -0.83 -2.90 -19.49
CA ARG A 237 0.31 -3.74 -19.87
C ARG A 237 0.04 -5.23 -19.69
N THR A 238 -1.08 -5.62 -19.08
CA THR A 238 -1.45 -7.01 -18.75
C THR A 238 -2.96 -7.24 -18.88
N GLN A 239 -3.43 -8.50 -18.93
CA GLN A 239 -4.87 -8.83 -18.91
C GLN A 239 -5.44 -8.85 -17.48
N TRP A 240 -5.00 -7.90 -16.64
CA TRP A 240 -5.37 -7.83 -15.23
C TRP A 240 -6.86 -7.59 -15.02
N ASP A 241 -7.51 -8.52 -14.32
CA ASP A 241 -8.90 -8.41 -13.91
C ASP A 241 -9.02 -7.76 -12.52
N HIS A 242 -9.63 -6.57 -12.47
CA HIS A 242 -9.91 -5.81 -11.26
C HIS A 242 -10.74 -6.57 -10.21
N THR A 243 -11.41 -7.65 -10.58
CA THR A 243 -12.15 -8.50 -9.62
C THR A 243 -11.24 -9.27 -8.67
N LYS A 244 -9.96 -9.46 -9.01
CA LYS A 244 -8.98 -10.21 -8.20
C LYS A 244 -8.41 -9.42 -7.02
N LEU A 245 -8.30 -8.09 -7.14
CA LEU A 245 -7.76 -7.24 -6.08
C LEU A 245 -8.41 -5.85 -6.17
N ARG A 246 -9.25 -5.52 -5.20
CA ARG A 246 -9.94 -4.23 -5.14
C ARG A 246 -9.15 -3.26 -4.28
N LEU A 247 -8.80 -2.10 -4.84
CA LEU A 247 -8.26 -0.99 -4.06
C LEU A 247 -9.31 -0.48 -3.08
N ASP A 248 -9.03 -0.57 -1.78
CA ASP A 248 -9.86 0.05 -0.74
C ASP A 248 -9.26 1.40 -0.33
N ILE A 249 -9.70 2.46 -1.01
CA ILE A 249 -9.28 3.85 -0.75
C ILE A 249 -9.58 4.25 0.69
N MET A 250 -10.70 3.77 1.25
CA MET A 250 -11.11 4.15 2.62
C MET A 250 -10.17 3.56 3.67
N SER A 251 -9.54 2.42 3.37
CA SER A 251 -8.53 1.83 4.26
C SER A 251 -7.29 2.72 4.42
N VAL A 252 -6.85 3.42 3.36
CA VAL A 252 -5.66 4.29 3.39
C VAL A 252 -5.89 5.48 4.33
N ALA A 253 -7.08 6.09 4.27
CA ALA A 253 -7.46 7.23 5.12
C ALA A 253 -7.64 6.85 6.61
N SER A 254 -7.64 5.56 6.93
CA SER A 254 -7.76 5.07 8.31
C SER A 254 -6.42 4.81 9.01
N LEU A 255 -5.31 4.89 8.27
CA LEU A 255 -3.96 4.61 8.76
C LEU A 255 -3.42 5.79 9.56
N GLU A 256 -2.80 5.53 10.71
CA GLU A 256 -2.42 6.54 11.69
C GLU A 256 -0.98 7.04 11.55
N THR A 257 -0.15 6.34 10.77
CA THR A 257 1.27 6.68 10.58
C THR A 257 1.72 6.55 9.13
N LEU A 258 2.76 7.29 8.77
CA LEU A 258 3.41 7.19 7.46
C LEU A 258 3.94 5.78 7.20
N ASP A 259 4.49 5.12 8.22
CA ASP A 259 4.98 3.75 8.12
C ASP A 259 3.85 2.77 7.79
N GLU A 260 2.66 2.97 8.38
CA GLU A 260 1.46 2.21 8.01
C GLU A 260 1.04 2.46 6.56
N VAL A 261 1.07 3.72 6.10
CA VAL A 261 0.77 4.06 4.70
C VAL A 261 1.76 3.40 3.75
N LYS A 262 3.06 3.49 4.03
CA LYS A 262 4.12 2.81 3.26
C LYS A 262 3.89 1.31 3.22
N ALA A 263 3.66 0.69 4.37
CA ALA A 263 3.42 -0.74 4.48
C ALA A 263 2.16 -1.16 3.71
N HIS A 264 1.12 -0.34 3.70
CA HIS A 264 -0.07 -0.58 2.89
C HIS A 264 0.24 -0.56 1.39
N VAL A 265 0.97 0.45 0.91
CA VAL A 265 1.37 0.54 -0.51
C VAL A 265 2.26 -0.65 -0.90
N ILE A 266 3.24 -1.01 -0.06
CA ILE A 266 4.10 -2.19 -0.25
C ILE A 266 3.27 -3.46 -0.32
N ARG A 267 2.31 -3.65 0.60
CA ARG A 267 1.45 -4.82 0.62
C ARG A 267 0.63 -4.92 -0.67
N TYR A 268 0.00 -3.81 -1.08
CA TYR A 268 -0.78 -3.76 -2.31
C TYR A 268 0.08 -4.07 -3.54
N ALA A 269 1.27 -3.45 -3.63
CA ALA A 269 2.27 -3.74 -4.66
C ALA A 269 2.66 -5.23 -4.72
N LYS A 270 2.89 -5.86 -3.57
CA LYS A 270 3.21 -7.30 -3.49
C LYS A 270 2.03 -8.19 -3.87
N GLU A 271 0.82 -7.86 -3.43
CA GLU A 271 -0.41 -8.58 -3.82
C GLU A 271 -0.62 -8.50 -5.34
N MET A 272 -0.37 -7.33 -5.93
CA MET A 272 -0.34 -7.16 -7.39
C MET A 272 0.72 -8.04 -8.06
N GLN A 273 1.96 -8.01 -7.56
CA GLN A 273 3.03 -8.87 -8.08
C GLN A 273 2.71 -10.36 -7.97
N GLN A 274 2.09 -10.79 -6.87
CA GLN A 274 1.69 -12.18 -6.67
C GLN A 274 0.57 -12.60 -7.61
N ALA A 275 -0.44 -11.76 -7.81
CA ALA A 275 -1.51 -12.05 -8.76
C ALA A 275 -1.04 -11.98 -10.23
N LEU A 276 -0.03 -11.18 -10.53
CA LEU A 276 0.72 -11.25 -11.80
C LEU A 276 1.61 -12.49 -11.84
N GLY A 277 2.14 -12.93 -10.70
CA GLY A 277 3.06 -14.04 -10.52
C GLY A 277 2.41 -15.42 -10.54
N THR A 278 1.16 -15.53 -10.12
CA THR A 278 0.32 -16.72 -10.32
C THR A 278 -0.06 -16.91 -11.78
N GLU A 279 0.07 -15.86 -12.59
CA GLU A 279 0.12 -15.96 -14.05
C GLU A 279 1.55 -16.21 -14.59
N LYS A 280 2.63 -15.95 -13.83
CA LYS A 280 4.05 -16.12 -14.27
C LYS A 280 4.52 -17.58 -14.43
N SER A 281 3.71 -18.59 -14.13
CA SER A 281 3.95 -19.93 -14.70
C SER A 281 3.54 -20.03 -16.18
N GLU A 282 2.75 -19.10 -16.72
CA GLU A 282 2.23 -19.15 -18.09
C GLU A 282 1.96 -17.78 -18.82
N PRO A 283 2.91 -16.81 -18.98
CA PRO A 283 2.73 -15.76 -19.99
C PRO A 283 3.79 -15.83 -21.10
N GLN A 284 5.07 -15.99 -20.76
CA GLN A 284 6.15 -16.17 -21.74
C GLN A 284 6.08 -17.56 -22.40
N ASN A 285 5.67 -18.58 -21.62
CA ASN A 285 5.28 -19.87 -22.16
C ASN A 285 3.95 -19.81 -22.91
N ASN A 286 2.99 -18.95 -22.53
CA ASN A 286 1.68 -18.93 -23.20
C ASN A 286 1.77 -18.36 -24.62
N ILE A 287 2.57 -17.33 -24.89
CA ILE A 287 2.75 -16.86 -26.28
C ILE A 287 3.45 -17.93 -27.12
N ILE A 288 4.47 -18.62 -26.60
CA ILE A 288 5.14 -19.71 -27.32
C ILE A 288 4.22 -20.93 -27.49
N VAL A 289 3.49 -21.34 -26.46
CA VAL A 289 2.54 -22.45 -26.48
C VAL A 289 1.39 -22.13 -27.43
N LYS A 290 0.85 -20.91 -27.41
CA LYS A 290 -0.16 -20.44 -28.36
C LYS A 290 0.39 -20.39 -29.78
N THR A 291 1.61 -19.91 -29.97
CA THR A 291 2.30 -19.94 -31.27
C THR A 291 2.44 -21.37 -31.77
N LEU A 292 2.89 -22.30 -30.94
CA LEU A 292 3.04 -23.72 -31.27
C LEU A 292 1.70 -24.40 -31.55
N ALA A 293 0.64 -24.07 -30.80
CA ALA A 293 -0.71 -24.59 -31.00
C ALA A 293 -1.27 -24.13 -32.36
N ILE A 294 -1.17 -22.83 -32.66
CA ILE A 294 -1.59 -22.29 -33.96
C ILE A 294 -0.77 -22.91 -35.10
N MET A 295 0.54 -23.11 -34.91
CA MET A 295 1.39 -23.80 -35.89
C MET A 295 1.00 -25.26 -36.12
N GLU A 296 0.47 -25.97 -35.11
CA GLU A 296 0.02 -27.36 -35.22
C GLU A 296 -1.40 -27.49 -35.79
N GLU A 297 -2.26 -26.51 -35.52
CA GLU A 297 -3.63 -26.46 -36.01
C GLU A 297 -3.69 -26.01 -37.47
N GLU A 298 -2.96 -24.96 -37.81
CA GLU A 298 -2.98 -24.30 -39.12
C GLU A 298 -1.68 -24.51 -39.92
N TYR A 299 -1.01 -25.64 -39.72
CA TYR A 299 0.33 -25.90 -40.29
C TYR A 299 0.40 -25.71 -41.81
N ASP A 300 -0.68 -25.95 -42.55
CA ASP A 300 -0.75 -25.86 -44.00
C ASP A 300 -0.77 -24.40 -44.51
N GLN A 301 -1.35 -23.47 -43.75
CA GLN A 301 -1.41 -22.04 -44.12
C GLN A 301 -0.53 -21.13 -43.25
N ALA A 302 0.06 -21.66 -42.18
CA ALA A 302 0.88 -20.91 -41.25
C ALA A 302 2.05 -20.21 -41.95
N THR A 303 2.17 -18.91 -41.69
CA THR A 303 3.33 -18.09 -42.05
C THR A 303 3.74 -17.26 -40.84
N LEU A 304 5.00 -16.81 -40.80
CA LEU A 304 5.46 -15.96 -39.69
C LEU A 304 4.61 -14.68 -39.57
N PRO A 305 4.27 -13.95 -40.65
CA PRO A 305 3.38 -12.79 -40.55
C PRO A 305 1.97 -13.13 -40.05
N SER A 306 1.36 -14.21 -40.56
CA SER A 306 -0.02 -14.56 -40.17
C SER A 306 -0.14 -14.97 -38.71
N ILE A 307 0.88 -15.65 -38.15
CA ILE A 307 0.88 -16.00 -36.72
C ILE A 307 1.27 -14.80 -35.86
N ALA A 308 2.20 -13.95 -36.32
CA ALA A 308 2.57 -12.72 -35.61
C ALA A 308 1.37 -11.80 -35.37
N GLU A 309 0.49 -11.65 -36.37
CA GLU A 309 -0.77 -10.92 -36.25
C GLU A 309 -1.69 -11.51 -35.18
N LYS A 310 -1.87 -12.85 -35.16
CA LYS A 310 -2.73 -13.57 -34.19
C LYS A 310 -2.23 -13.52 -32.74
N VAL A 311 -0.94 -13.26 -32.55
CA VAL A 311 -0.31 -13.11 -31.24
C VAL A 311 0.08 -11.66 -30.94
N TYR A 312 -0.41 -10.71 -31.74
CA TYR A 312 -0.21 -9.26 -31.57
C TYR A 312 1.28 -8.84 -31.51
N MET A 313 2.11 -9.42 -32.36
CA MET A 313 3.54 -9.12 -32.50
C MET A 313 3.91 -8.69 -33.92
N THR A 314 5.02 -7.96 -34.05
CA THR A 314 5.66 -7.80 -35.36
C THR A 314 6.37 -9.10 -35.76
N PRO A 315 6.45 -9.44 -37.07
CA PRO A 315 7.11 -10.67 -37.52
C PRO A 315 8.58 -10.77 -37.06
N THR A 316 9.29 -9.64 -37.08
CA THR A 316 10.69 -9.54 -36.63
C THR A 316 10.82 -9.84 -35.15
N TYR A 317 9.91 -9.29 -34.31
CA TYR A 317 9.91 -9.55 -32.88
C TYR A 317 9.55 -11.00 -32.56
N LEU A 318 8.52 -11.56 -33.21
CA LEU A 318 8.14 -12.96 -33.03
C LEU A 318 9.28 -13.90 -33.43
N SER A 319 10.01 -13.63 -34.52
CA SER A 319 11.15 -14.47 -34.93
C SER A 319 12.28 -14.48 -33.91
N MET A 320 12.63 -13.32 -33.34
CA MET A 320 13.66 -13.22 -32.30
C MET A 320 13.18 -13.88 -31.00
N PHE A 321 11.96 -13.56 -30.58
CA PHE A 321 11.33 -14.09 -29.38
C PHE A 321 11.20 -15.62 -29.43
N PHE A 322 10.75 -16.18 -30.55
CA PHE A 322 10.59 -17.62 -30.73
C PHE A 322 11.92 -18.36 -30.66
N LYS A 323 12.97 -17.83 -31.30
CA LYS A 323 14.30 -18.43 -31.27
C LYS A 323 14.93 -18.39 -29.88
N LEU A 324 14.75 -17.29 -29.17
CA LEU A 324 15.26 -17.12 -27.81
C LEU A 324 14.64 -18.15 -26.85
N ASN A 325 13.33 -18.40 -26.97
CA ASN A 325 12.61 -19.27 -26.03
C ASN A 325 12.62 -20.75 -26.41
N THR A 326 12.65 -21.10 -27.70
CA THR A 326 12.59 -22.51 -28.16
C THR A 326 13.94 -23.09 -28.58
N GLY A 327 14.96 -22.24 -28.74
CA GLY A 327 16.26 -22.61 -29.32
C GLY A 327 16.22 -22.89 -30.83
N LYS A 328 15.04 -22.92 -31.46
CA LYS A 328 14.83 -23.14 -32.90
C LYS A 328 14.23 -21.91 -33.56
N THR A 329 14.51 -21.70 -34.83
CA THR A 329 13.80 -20.67 -35.60
C THR A 329 12.34 -21.09 -35.85
N PHE A 330 11.46 -20.12 -36.04
CA PHE A 330 10.06 -20.35 -36.40
C PHE A 330 9.92 -21.24 -37.65
N ILE A 331 10.75 -20.98 -38.67
CA ILE A 331 10.74 -21.74 -39.93
C ILE A 331 11.16 -23.19 -39.71
N GLU A 332 12.18 -23.45 -38.88
CA GLU A 332 12.63 -24.81 -38.55
C GLU A 332 11.53 -25.60 -37.84
N GLN A 333 10.86 -24.99 -36.87
CA GLN A 333 9.77 -25.64 -36.15
C GLN A 333 8.58 -25.93 -37.08
N LEU A 334 8.17 -24.96 -37.91
CA LEU A 334 7.08 -25.18 -38.86
C LEU A 334 7.42 -26.29 -39.87
N THR A 335 8.68 -26.33 -40.31
CA THR A 335 9.17 -27.39 -41.19
C THR A 335 9.05 -28.76 -40.51
N ASP A 336 9.44 -28.88 -39.24
CA ASP A 336 9.35 -30.14 -38.50
C ASP A 336 7.90 -30.63 -38.39
N ILE A 337 6.95 -29.72 -38.11
CA ILE A 337 5.51 -30.02 -38.05
C ILE A 337 5.02 -30.51 -39.42
N ARG A 338 5.27 -29.75 -40.50
CA ARG A 338 4.83 -30.10 -41.86
C ARG A 338 5.37 -31.44 -42.33
N ILE A 339 6.64 -31.74 -42.03
CA ILE A 339 7.26 -33.02 -42.39
C ILE A 339 6.64 -34.17 -41.57
N SER A 340 6.33 -33.96 -40.29
CA SER A 340 5.61 -34.95 -39.48
C SER A 340 4.24 -35.28 -40.06
N LYS A 341 3.45 -34.26 -40.45
CA LYS A 341 2.15 -34.45 -41.11
C LYS A 341 2.29 -35.12 -42.48
N ALA A 342 3.30 -34.75 -43.26
CA ALA A 342 3.60 -35.36 -44.56
C ALA A 342 3.90 -36.85 -44.43
N LYS A 343 4.72 -37.26 -43.45
CA LYS A 343 4.99 -38.68 -43.17
C LYS A 343 3.71 -39.47 -42.89
N LYS A 344 2.77 -38.88 -42.14
CA LYS A 344 1.47 -39.52 -41.86
C LYS A 344 0.65 -39.69 -43.14
N LEU A 345 0.55 -38.66 -43.97
CA LEU A 345 -0.19 -38.73 -45.25
C LEU A 345 0.43 -39.74 -46.22
N LEU A 346 1.75 -39.76 -46.34
CA LEU A 346 2.47 -40.71 -47.22
C LEU A 346 2.27 -42.17 -46.82
N ARG A 347 2.01 -42.45 -45.53
CA ARG A 347 1.77 -43.81 -45.02
C ARG A 347 0.31 -44.23 -45.04
N SER A 348 -0.61 -43.28 -44.87
CA SER A 348 -2.04 -43.56 -44.66
C SER A 348 -2.90 -43.33 -45.90
N THR A 349 -2.34 -42.77 -46.98
CA THR A 349 -3.11 -42.38 -48.17
C THR A 349 -2.39 -42.73 -49.47
N CYS A 350 -3.14 -42.80 -50.58
CA CYS A 350 -2.62 -42.99 -51.93
C CYS A 350 -2.34 -41.67 -52.68
N LEU A 351 -2.34 -40.53 -51.97
CA LEU A 351 -2.15 -39.21 -52.57
C LEU A 351 -0.82 -39.12 -53.32
N LYS A 352 -0.76 -38.43 -54.45
CA LYS A 352 0.48 -38.18 -55.19
C LYS A 352 1.37 -37.21 -54.40
N ASN A 353 2.68 -37.24 -54.63
CA ASN A 353 3.63 -36.42 -53.87
C ASN A 353 3.35 -34.91 -53.97
N TYR A 354 2.84 -34.42 -55.10
CA TYR A 354 2.46 -33.01 -55.23
C TYR A 354 1.21 -32.67 -54.41
N GLU A 355 0.24 -33.59 -54.30
CA GLU A 355 -0.97 -33.41 -53.50
C GLU A 355 -0.65 -33.42 -52.00
N VAL A 356 0.31 -34.25 -51.59
CA VAL A 356 0.83 -34.24 -50.21
C VAL A 356 1.57 -32.95 -49.92
N ALA A 357 2.38 -32.44 -50.87
CA ALA A 357 3.10 -31.17 -50.73
C ALA A 357 2.11 -30.00 -50.51
N GLU A 358 1.07 -29.93 -51.32
CA GLU A 358 0.04 -28.90 -51.22
C GLU A 358 -0.71 -28.99 -49.88
N LYS A 359 -1.14 -30.19 -49.48
CA LYS A 359 -1.88 -30.41 -48.21
C LYS A 359 -1.10 -30.10 -46.94
N VAL A 360 0.23 -30.08 -46.99
CA VAL A 360 1.06 -29.73 -45.84
C VAL A 360 1.67 -28.33 -45.95
N GLY A 361 1.20 -27.51 -46.91
CA GLY A 361 1.54 -26.10 -46.99
C GLY A 361 2.76 -25.75 -47.83
N TYR A 362 3.11 -26.58 -48.84
CA TYR A 362 4.12 -26.25 -49.83
C TYR A 362 3.50 -26.08 -51.22
N HIS A 363 3.66 -24.90 -51.81
CA HIS A 363 3.22 -24.62 -53.18
C HIS A 363 4.13 -25.25 -54.25
N ASP A 364 5.42 -25.44 -53.97
CA ASP A 364 6.36 -26.11 -54.88
C ASP A 364 6.69 -27.53 -54.41
N SER A 365 6.19 -28.52 -55.16
CA SER A 365 6.42 -29.95 -54.93
C SER A 365 7.90 -30.36 -54.98
N ARG A 366 8.72 -29.70 -55.81
CA ARG A 366 10.17 -29.96 -55.91
C ARG A 366 10.88 -29.47 -54.66
N TYR A 367 10.54 -28.27 -54.18
CA TYR A 367 11.08 -27.74 -52.93
C TYR A 367 10.71 -28.61 -51.73
N PHE A 368 9.44 -29.03 -51.64
CA PHE A 368 8.99 -30.00 -50.62
C PHE A 368 9.84 -31.28 -50.65
N SER A 369 10.05 -31.86 -51.84
CA SER A 369 10.80 -33.11 -51.97
C SER A 369 12.25 -32.98 -51.50
N GLN A 370 12.89 -31.83 -51.74
CA GLN A 370 14.24 -31.53 -51.26
C GLN A 370 14.28 -31.40 -49.73
N ILE A 371 13.35 -30.64 -49.14
CA ILE A 371 13.26 -30.45 -47.68
C ILE A 371 12.94 -31.77 -46.98
N PHE A 372 12.02 -32.57 -47.53
CA PHE A 372 11.67 -33.88 -47.00
C PHE A 372 12.89 -34.81 -47.02
N LYS A 373 13.60 -34.92 -48.15
CA LYS A 373 14.83 -35.71 -48.23
C LYS A 373 15.90 -35.23 -47.24
N LYS A 374 16.06 -33.92 -47.06
CA LYS A 374 17.00 -33.36 -46.08
C LYS A 374 16.64 -33.70 -44.63
N LYS A 375 15.34 -33.69 -44.29
CA LYS A 375 14.85 -33.95 -42.92
C LYS A 375 14.70 -35.43 -42.60
N VAL A 376 14.48 -36.27 -43.61
CA VAL A 376 14.10 -37.69 -43.43
C VAL A 376 15.18 -38.65 -43.94
N GLY A 377 16.09 -38.20 -44.81
CA GLY A 377 17.12 -39.02 -45.46
C GLY A 377 16.64 -39.71 -46.75
N LEU A 378 15.33 -39.84 -46.94
CA LEU A 378 14.69 -40.46 -48.10
C LEU A 378 13.79 -39.44 -48.81
N SER A 379 13.65 -39.55 -50.13
CA SER A 379 12.63 -38.82 -50.87
C SER A 379 11.21 -39.28 -50.47
N PRO A 380 10.17 -38.47 -50.71
CA PRO A 380 8.79 -38.88 -50.41
C PRO A 380 8.37 -40.21 -51.05
N SER A 381 8.82 -40.50 -52.29
CA SER A 381 8.56 -41.78 -52.97
C SER A 381 9.28 -42.94 -52.29
N GLU A 382 10.58 -42.80 -52.05
CA GLU A 382 11.40 -43.82 -51.37
C GLU A 382 10.86 -44.11 -49.95
N PHE A 383 10.41 -43.08 -49.23
CA PHE A 383 9.81 -43.23 -47.89
C PHE A 383 8.49 -44.01 -47.92
N ARG A 384 7.70 -43.86 -48.99
CA ARG A 384 6.45 -44.60 -49.18
C ARG A 384 6.72 -46.07 -49.49
N GLU A 385 7.63 -46.33 -50.42
CA GLU A 385 8.03 -47.70 -50.80
C GLU A 385 8.60 -48.46 -49.59
N ALA A 386 9.44 -47.80 -48.78
CA ALA A 386 10.00 -48.38 -47.56
C ALA A 386 8.96 -48.67 -46.47
N GLY A 387 7.82 -47.96 -46.46
CA GLY A 387 6.71 -48.20 -45.52
C GLY A 387 5.75 -49.31 -45.95
N ILE A 388 5.79 -49.71 -47.23
CA ILE A 388 4.99 -50.81 -47.80
C ILE A 388 5.72 -52.16 -47.70
N ALA A 389 7.05 -52.12 -47.53
CA ALA A 389 7.91 -53.30 -47.46
C ALA A 389 8.08 -53.90 -46.04
N ASN A 390 7.30 -53.46 -45.05
CA ASN A 390 7.36 -53.95 -43.66
C ASN A 390 5.98 -54.38 -43.15
#